data_AF-A0A067E3V7-F1
#
_entry.id   AF-A0A067E3V7-F1
#
_cell.length_a   1.000
_cell.length_b   1.000
_cell.length_c   1.000
_cell.angle_alpha   90.00
_cell.angle_beta   90.00
_cell.angle_gamma   90.00
#
_symmetry.space_group_name_H-M   'P 1'
#
loop_
_entity.id
_entity.type
_entity.pdbx_description
1 polymer ?
#
loop_
_entity_poly.entity_id
_entity_poly.type
_entity_poly.pdbx_seq_one_letter_code
_entity_poly.pdbx_strand_id
1 'polypeptide(L)'
;MFFTILMKFQWSKQVLEAKMIWVDRLGFDVRISCPQKGLFDVRIPFPTEVTDEKGAKSSFNCMSQQAWEVEKNYQSPNFKKVKHLKQIPYRGL
;
A
#
# COMPACT_ATOMS: atom_id res chain seq x y z
N MET A 1 -4.96 9.79 5.67
CA MET A 1 -5.78 8.80 6.38
C MET A 1 -5.94 7.50 5.59
N PHE A 2 -6.46 7.54 4.34
CA PHE A 2 -6.68 6.35 3.50
C PHE A 2 -5.43 5.48 3.24
N PHE A 3 -4.31 6.11 2.85
CA PHE A 3 -3.04 5.40 2.64
C PHE A 3 -2.58 4.64 3.88
N THR A 4 -2.64 5.27 5.05
CA THR A 4 -2.18 4.69 6.32
C THR A 4 -2.94 3.40 6.67
N ILE A 5 -4.23 3.34 6.34
CA ILE A 5 -5.09 2.17 6.62
C ILE A 5 -4.73 1.01 5.70
N LEU A 6 -4.62 1.27 4.40
CA LEU A 6 -4.15 0.27 3.43
C LEU A 6 -2.77 -0.28 3.79
N MET A 7 -1.86 0.59 4.25
CA MET A 7 -0.51 0.17 4.65
C MET A 7 -0.50 -0.59 5.97
N LYS A 8 -1.27 -0.19 6.99
CA LYS A 8 -1.43 -0.95 8.25
C LYS A 8 -2.14 -2.28 8.05
N PHE A 9 -2.92 -2.38 7.00
CA PHE A 9 -3.59 -3.62 6.65
C PHE A 9 -2.64 -4.60 5.96
N GLN A 10 -1.80 -4.10 5.06
CA GLN A 10 -0.75 -4.89 4.40
C GLN A 10 0.46 -5.17 5.33
N TRP A 11 0.80 -4.26 6.24
CA TRP A 11 1.98 -4.33 7.11
C TRP A 11 1.68 -4.09 8.60
N SER A 12 2.55 -4.62 9.47
CA SER A 12 2.36 -4.51 10.92
C SER A 12 2.32 -3.06 11.41
N LYS A 13 1.87 -2.85 12.66
CA LYS A 13 1.71 -1.53 13.32
C LYS A 13 3.00 -0.69 13.46
N GLN A 14 4.11 -1.05 12.83
CA GLN A 14 5.43 -0.41 12.95
C GLN A 14 5.77 0.56 11.81
N VAL A 15 4.79 0.96 10.99
CA VAL A 15 4.97 1.98 9.94
C VAL A 15 4.94 3.37 10.56
N LEU A 16 6.03 4.14 10.42
CA LEU A 16 6.08 5.55 10.81
C LEU A 16 5.48 6.43 9.72
N GLU A 17 5.93 6.22 8.48
CA GLU A 17 5.53 7.00 7.32
C GLU A 17 5.39 6.10 6.10
N ALA A 18 4.44 6.43 5.22
CA ALA A 18 4.30 5.81 3.92
C ALA A 18 4.05 6.87 2.85
N LYS A 19 4.78 6.79 1.74
CA LYS A 19 4.70 7.72 0.62
C LYS A 19 4.58 6.97 -0.70
N MET A 20 3.55 7.26 -1.48
CA MET A 20 3.44 6.77 -2.86
C MET A 20 4.54 7.41 -3.72
N ILE A 21 5.29 6.59 -4.44
CA ILE A 21 6.43 7.02 -5.27
C ILE A 21 6.02 7.07 -6.74
N TRP A 22 5.28 6.06 -7.18
CA TRP A 22 4.91 5.88 -8.58
C TRP A 22 3.58 5.15 -8.72
N VAL A 23 2.89 5.41 -9.82
CA VAL A 23 1.65 4.71 -10.22
C VAL A 23 1.76 4.37 -11.69
N ASP A 24 1.40 3.15 -12.06
CA ASP A 24 1.23 2.74 -13.45
C ASP A 24 -0.05 1.90 -13.60
N ARG A 25 -0.28 1.37 -14.80
CA ARG A 25 -1.48 0.59 -15.14
C ARG A 25 -1.71 -0.68 -14.31
N LEU A 26 -0.68 -1.21 -13.67
CA LEU A 26 -0.75 -2.46 -12.89
C LEU A 26 -0.84 -2.22 -11.39
N GLY A 27 -0.63 -0.99 -10.91
CA GLY A 27 -0.60 -0.69 -9.48
C GLY A 27 0.26 0.50 -9.13
N PHE A 28 0.76 0.51 -7.90
CA PHE A 28 1.54 1.62 -7.38
C PHE A 28 2.65 1.16 -6.44
N ASP A 29 3.73 1.94 -6.41
CA ASP A 29 4.88 1.73 -5.55
C ASP A 29 4.83 2.68 -4.36
N VAL A 30 5.07 2.14 -3.16
CA VAL A 30 5.05 2.88 -1.91
C VAL A 30 6.37 2.70 -1.18
N ARG A 31 6.93 3.82 -0.73
CA ARG A 31 8.04 3.86 0.22
C ARG A 31 7.50 3.86 1.63
N ILE A 32 8.03 2.98 2.47
CA ILE A 32 7.63 2.81 3.86
C ILE A 32 8.85 3.05 4.74
N SER A 33 8.71 3.94 5.71
CA SER A 33 9.70 4.16 6.76
C SER A 33 9.27 3.42 8.02
N CYS A 34 10.14 2.54 8.51
CA CYS A 34 9.98 1.83 9.76
C CYS A 34 11.11 2.23 10.72
N PRO A 35 10.83 2.77 11.93
CA PRO A 35 11.86 3.31 12.82
C PRO A 35 12.99 2.33 13.16
N GLN A 36 12.65 1.05 13.28
CA GLN A 36 13.60 0.00 13.67
C GLN A 36 14.11 -0.85 12.49
N LYS A 37 13.48 -0.76 11.31
CA LYS A 37 13.76 -1.66 10.18
C LYS A 37 14.27 -0.94 8.93
N GLY A 38 14.24 0.40 8.92
CA GLY A 38 14.70 1.22 7.81
C GLY A 38 13.63 1.48 6.76
N LEU A 39 14.08 1.74 5.52
CA LEU A 39 13.23 2.09 4.38
C LEU A 39 12.96 0.87 3.49
N PHE A 40 11.72 0.73 3.07
CA PHE A 40 11.28 -0.33 2.16
C PHE A 40 10.50 0.26 1.00
N ASP A 41 10.75 -0.21 -0.21
CA ASP A 41 9.86 0.00 -1.35
C ASP A 41 9.02 -1.25 -1.54
N VAL A 42 7.72 -1.04 -1.76
CA VAL A 42 6.78 -2.12 -1.99
C VAL A 42 5.82 -1.80 -3.12
N ARG A 43 5.60 -2.82 -3.95
CA ARG A 43 4.64 -2.80 -5.04
C ARG A 43 3.28 -3.31 -4.57
N ILE A 44 2.24 -2.49 -4.76
CA ILE A 44 0.86 -2.87 -4.49
C ILE A 44 0.13 -2.96 -5.83
N PRO A 45 -0.29 -4.17 -6.27
CA PRO A 45 -1.00 -4.31 -7.52
C PRO A 45 -2.44 -3.80 -7.41
N PHE A 46 -2.95 -3.24 -8.49
CA PHE A 46 -4.40 -3.09 -8.64
C PHE A 46 -5.05 -4.48 -8.77
N PRO A 47 -6.35 -4.63 -8.40
CA PRO A 47 -7.07 -5.88 -8.60
C PRO A 47 -7.16 -6.29 -10.08
N THR A 48 -7.19 -5.29 -10.98
CA THR A 48 -7.21 -5.45 -12.43
C THR A 48 -6.37 -4.36 -13.08
N GLU A 49 -5.87 -4.59 -14.30
CA GLU A 49 -5.15 -3.57 -15.06
C GLU A 49 -6.06 -2.36 -15.34
N VAL A 50 -5.56 -1.16 -15.08
CA VAL A 50 -6.29 0.09 -15.30
C VAL A 50 -5.83 0.76 -16.59
N THR A 51 -6.78 1.21 -17.41
CA THR A 51 -6.50 1.76 -18.74
C THR A 51 -6.48 3.29 -18.78
N ASP A 52 -7.04 3.94 -17.76
CA ASP A 52 -7.16 5.39 -17.70
C ASP A 52 -7.05 5.91 -16.26
N GLU A 53 -6.88 7.22 -16.12
CA GLU A 53 -6.73 7.91 -14.84
C GLU A 53 -7.96 7.73 -13.94
N LYS A 54 -9.16 7.67 -14.53
CA LYS A 54 -10.41 7.50 -13.78
C LYS A 54 -10.47 6.10 -13.16
N GLY A 55 -10.07 5.08 -13.91
CA GLY A 55 -9.94 3.69 -13.47
C GLY A 55 -8.89 3.53 -12.37
N ALA A 56 -7.76 4.22 -12.48
CA ALA A 56 -6.75 4.26 -11.42
C ALA A 56 -7.30 4.88 -10.12
N LYS A 57 -7.98 6.03 -10.21
CA LYS A 57 -8.62 6.70 -9.06
C LYS A 57 -9.72 5.84 -8.44
N SER A 58 -10.57 5.23 -9.27
CA SER A 58 -11.65 4.34 -8.81
C SER A 58 -11.10 3.11 -8.11
N SER A 59 -10.10 2.46 -8.70
CA SER A 59 -9.43 1.29 -8.10
C SER A 59 -8.80 1.64 -6.77
N PHE A 60 -8.12 2.78 -6.69
CA PHE A 60 -7.55 3.28 -5.44
C PHE A 60 -8.60 3.51 -4.35
N ASN A 61 -9.75 4.10 -4.70
CA ASN A 61 -10.86 4.32 -3.77
C ASN A 61 -11.46 3.00 -3.27
N CYS A 62 -11.70 2.04 -4.16
CA CYS A 62 -12.21 0.71 -3.79
C CYS A 62 -11.26 -0.01 -2.83
N MET A 63 -9.95 0.00 -3.12
CA MET A 63 -8.94 -0.60 -2.24
C MET A 63 -8.89 0.09 -0.88
N SER A 64 -9.06 1.42 -0.85
CA SER A 64 -9.11 2.19 0.39
C SER A 64 -10.33 1.82 1.25
N GLN A 65 -11.50 1.68 0.62
CA GLN A 65 -12.74 1.25 1.27
C GLN A 65 -12.57 -0.16 1.86
N GLN A 66 -12.08 -1.11 1.08
CA GLN A 66 -11.86 -2.48 1.54
C GLN A 66 -10.88 -2.54 2.72
N ALA A 67 -9.79 -1.77 2.68
CA ALA A 67 -8.85 -1.74 3.79
C ALA A 67 -9.49 -1.20 5.08
N TRP A 68 -10.35 -0.19 4.97
CA TRP A 68 -11.08 0.36 6.10
C TRP A 68 -12.11 -0.62 6.67
N GLU A 69 -12.86 -1.31 5.80
CA GLU A 69 -13.85 -2.32 6.22
C GLU A 69 -13.18 -3.47 6.99
N VAL A 70 -12.02 -3.93 6.54
CA VAL A 70 -11.29 -4.99 7.24
C VAL A 70 -10.65 -4.46 8.54
N GLU A 71 -10.11 -3.24 8.57
CA GLU A 71 -9.60 -2.64 9.81
C GLU A 71 -10.69 -2.53 10.88
N LYS A 72 -11.93 -2.26 10.47
CA LYS A 72 -13.09 -2.20 11.35
C LYS A 72 -13.74 -3.56 11.65
N ASN A 73 -13.19 -4.65 11.12
CA ASN A 73 -13.73 -6.01 11.22
C ASN A 73 -15.14 -6.18 10.61
N TYR A 74 -15.53 -5.33 9.65
CA TYR A 74 -16.77 -5.52 8.89
C TYR A 74 -16.63 -6.60 7.82
N GLN A 75 -15.42 -6.81 7.31
CA GLN A 75 -15.09 -7.81 6.30
C GLN A 75 -13.86 -8.61 6.72
N SER A 76 -13.82 -9.88 6.36
CA SER A 76 -12.63 -10.72 6.58
C SER A 76 -11.60 -10.50 5.47
N PRO A 77 -10.29 -10.49 5.77
CA PRO A 77 -9.24 -10.39 4.76
C PRO A 77 -9.18 -11.68 3.92
N ASN A 78 -9.90 -11.73 2.81
CA ASN A 78 -9.89 -12.87 1.89
C ASN A 78 -8.89 -12.72 0.72
N PHE A 79 -7.69 -12.19 0.98
CA PHE A 79 -6.66 -12.03 -0.06
C PHE A 79 -5.25 -12.23 0.49
N LYS A 80 -4.29 -12.53 -0.39
CA LYS A 80 -2.88 -12.70 -0.02
C LYS A 80 -2.21 -11.33 0.15
N LYS A 81 -1.66 -11.06 1.33
CA LYS A 81 -0.85 -9.86 1.57
C LYS A 81 0.43 -9.89 0.75
N VAL A 82 0.88 -8.72 0.31
CA VAL A 82 2.15 -8.58 -0.42
C VAL A 82 3.31 -8.84 0.55
N LYS A 83 4.12 -9.86 0.25
CA LYS A 83 5.27 -10.25 1.08
C LYS A 83 6.60 -9.73 0.57
N HIS A 84 6.67 -9.30 -0.69
CA HIS A 84 7.91 -8.84 -1.30
C HIS A 84 8.18 -7.39 -0.91
N LEU A 85 9.14 -7.23 -0.01
CA LEU A 85 9.68 -5.95 0.43
C LEU A 85 11.08 -5.78 -0.18
N LYS A 86 11.31 -4.69 -0.91
CA LYS A 86 12.66 -4.34 -1.32
C LYS A 86 13.23 -3.37 -0.29
N GLN A 87 14.16 -3.85 0.54
CA GLN A 87 14.86 -2.96 1.47
C GLN A 87 15.75 -2.00 0.68
N ILE A 88 15.75 -0.74 1.07
CA ILE A 88 16.58 0.28 0.46
C ILE A 88 17.65 0.69 1.46
N PRO A 89 18.93 0.79 1.04
CA PRO A 89 19.94 1.40 1.88
C PRO A 89 19.54 2.85 2.17
N TYR A 90 19.55 3.21 3.45
CA TYR A 90 19.33 4.58 3.88
C TYR A 90 20.45 5.46 3.32
N ARG A 91 20.20 6.14 2.19
CA ARG A 91 21.07 7.21 1.71
C ARG A 91 20.56 8.48 2.36
N GLY A 92 21.20 8.86 3.47
CA GLY A 92 21.01 10.19 4.04
C GLY A 92 21.23 11.23 2.93
N LEU A 93 20.28 12.15 2.81
CA LEU A 93 20.52 13.45 2.19
C LEU A 93 21.29 14.32 3.18
#